data_AF-A0A965NWR8-F1
#
_entry.id   AF-A0A965NWR8-F1
#
_cell.length_a   1.000
_cell.length_b   1.000
_cell.length_c   1.000
_cell.angle_alpha   90.00
_cell.angle_beta   90.00
_cell.angle_gamma   90.00
#
_symmetry.space_group_name_H-M   'P 1'
#
loop_
_entity.id
_entity.type
_entity.pdbx_description
1 polymer ?
#
loop_
_entity_poly.entity_id
_entity_poly.type
_entity_poly.pdbx_seq_one_letter_code
_entity_poly.pdbx_strand_id
1 'polypeptide(L)'
;MKYLNELDPVTSALTYRVSQLERRINDEILPAVTEMTSALATMRQNAAVARMELKRRNLQDAEVLAGSILSWQDIAVPAELKIAKSKMAKGQRRGSGRNRTAAVVAKRWALWKLQRAQGYTVEQIAKAWGCNHSSITNAEKHKFQAGYSGRPRSS
;
A
#
# COMPACT_ATOMS: atom_id res chain seq x y z
N MET A 1 3.57 6.28 -88.35
CA MET A 1 4.70 6.37 -87.39
C MET A 1 4.70 7.71 -86.63
N LYS A 2 3.59 8.16 -86.04
CA LYS A 2 3.56 9.41 -85.24
C LYS A 2 3.73 9.19 -83.73
N TYR A 3 3.47 7.97 -83.25
CA TYR A 3 3.44 7.65 -81.81
C TYR A 3 4.79 7.22 -81.20
N LEU A 4 5.81 6.93 -82.01
CA LEU A 4 7.10 6.44 -81.52
C LEU A 4 8.00 7.55 -80.92
N ASN A 5 7.84 8.80 -81.35
CA ASN A 5 8.66 9.92 -80.87
C ASN A 5 8.10 10.61 -79.62
N GLU A 6 6.82 10.40 -79.27
CA GLU A 6 6.18 10.97 -78.07
C GLU A 6 6.38 10.10 -76.82
N LEU A 7 6.75 8.83 -76.99
CA LEU A 7 7.04 7.89 -75.89
C LEU A 7 8.38 8.17 -75.21
N ASP A 8 9.38 8.64 -75.95
CA ASP A 8 10.75 8.81 -75.44
C ASP A 8 10.90 9.86 -74.31
N PRO A 9 10.26 11.05 -74.39
CA PRO A 9 10.32 12.05 -73.31
C PRO A 9 9.58 11.59 -72.04
N VAL A 10 8.45 10.90 -72.21
CA VAL A 10 7.62 10.41 -71.08
C VAL A 10 8.36 9.29 -70.34
N THR A 11 8.97 8.37 -71.07
CA THR A 11 9.73 7.25 -70.50
C THR A 11 10.98 7.76 -69.77
N SER A 12 11.68 8.75 -70.34
CA SER A 12 12.83 9.40 -69.70
C SER A 12 12.44 10.13 -68.40
N ALA A 13 11.35 10.90 -68.41
CA ALA A 13 10.86 11.59 -67.23
C ALA A 13 10.42 10.63 -66.10
N LEU A 14 9.77 9.52 -66.46
CA LEU A 14 9.40 8.47 -65.50
C LEU A 14 10.64 7.80 -64.90
N THR A 15 11.62 7.44 -65.73
CA THR A 15 12.88 6.83 -65.28
C THR A 15 13.63 7.74 -64.30
N TYR A 16 13.70 9.04 -64.61
CA TYR A 16 14.28 10.02 -63.70
C TYR A 16 13.53 10.06 -62.36
N ARG A 17 12.19 10.15 -62.38
CA ARG A 17 11.39 10.18 -61.14
C ARG A 17 11.55 8.93 -60.31
N VAL A 18 11.60 7.75 -60.93
CA VAL A 18 11.87 6.48 -60.24
C VAL A 18 13.25 6.52 -59.58
N SER A 19 14.29 6.94 -60.31
CA SER A 19 15.64 7.03 -59.74
C SER A 19 15.74 7.99 -58.55
N GLN A 20 14.99 9.10 -58.59
CA GLN A 20 14.94 10.06 -57.47
C GLN A 20 14.20 9.46 -56.26
N LEU A 21 13.12 8.71 -56.50
CA LEU A 21 12.40 8.02 -55.43
C LEU A 21 13.26 6.91 -54.80
N GLU A 22 13.98 6.13 -55.61
CA GLU A 22 14.90 5.10 -55.12
C GLU A 22 16.02 5.69 -54.27
N ARG A 23 16.63 6.80 -54.72
CA ARG A 23 17.63 7.54 -53.92
C ARG A 23 17.04 8.03 -52.61
N ARG A 24 15.85 8.65 -52.65
CA ARG A 24 15.20 9.15 -51.44
C ARG A 24 14.88 8.04 -50.44
N ILE A 25 14.43 6.88 -50.93
CA ILE A 25 14.18 5.71 -50.08
C ILE A 25 15.48 5.22 -49.44
N ASN A 26 16.55 5.10 -50.22
CA ASN A 26 17.82 4.55 -49.76
C ASN A 26 18.61 5.50 -48.85
N ASP A 27 18.61 6.79 -49.17
CA ASP A 27 19.48 7.78 -48.54
C ASP A 27 18.79 8.48 -47.36
N GLU A 28 17.46 8.59 -47.36
CA GLU A 28 16.72 9.30 -46.30
C GLU A 28 15.86 8.35 -45.46
N ILE A 29 15.00 7.55 -46.11
CA ILE A 29 13.94 6.81 -45.40
C ILE A 29 14.53 5.60 -44.66
N LEU A 30 15.33 4.78 -45.32
CA LEU A 30 15.91 3.58 -44.70
C LEU A 30 16.79 3.94 -43.49
N PRO A 31 17.72 4.92 -43.57
CA PRO A 31 18.52 5.33 -42.43
C PRO A 31 17.66 5.85 -41.26
N ALA A 32 16.66 6.69 -41.54
CA ALA A 32 15.77 7.21 -40.50
C ALA A 32 14.99 6.10 -39.78
N VAL A 33 14.54 5.06 -40.51
CA VAL A 33 13.88 3.90 -39.90
C VAL A 33 14.85 3.08 -39.04
N THR A 34 16.09 2.88 -39.49
CA THR A 34 17.11 2.18 -38.70
C THR A 34 17.47 2.95 -37.42
N GLU A 35 17.60 4.27 -37.50
CA GLU A 35 17.85 5.10 -36.34
C GLU A 35 16.67 5.05 -35.36
N MET A 36 15.44 5.21 -35.85
CA MET A 36 14.24 5.16 -35.02
C MET A 36 14.07 3.80 -34.32
N THR A 37 14.34 2.69 -35.02
CA THR A 37 14.27 1.35 -34.42
C THR A 37 15.33 1.15 -33.34
N SER A 38 16.55 1.66 -33.55
CA SER A 38 17.61 1.65 -32.53
C SER A 38 17.24 2.49 -31.30
N ALA A 39 16.67 3.69 -31.51
CA ALA A 39 16.23 4.56 -30.43
C ALA A 39 15.11 3.91 -29.59
N LEU A 40 14.14 3.27 -30.25
CA LEU A 40 13.08 2.52 -29.58
C LEU A 40 13.62 1.33 -28.76
N ALA A 41 14.64 0.63 -29.26
CA ALA A 41 15.29 -0.44 -28.51
C ALA A 41 15.94 0.09 -27.22
N THR A 42 16.67 1.21 -27.31
CA THR A 42 17.29 1.87 -26.16
C THR A 42 16.24 2.36 -25.15
N MET A 43 15.14 2.98 -25.63
CA MET A 43 14.04 3.41 -24.75
C MET A 43 13.41 2.23 -24.00
N ARG A 44 13.21 1.10 -24.67
CA ARG A 44 12.67 -0.12 -24.03
C ARG A 44 13.61 -0.67 -22.96
N GLN A 45 14.91 -0.68 -23.22
CA GLN A 45 15.92 -1.09 -22.23
C GLN A 45 15.91 -0.15 -21.01
N ASN A 46 15.92 1.17 -21.23
CA ASN A 46 15.87 2.16 -20.16
C ASN A 46 14.58 2.03 -19.32
N ALA A 47 13.43 1.80 -19.97
CA ALA A 47 12.17 1.58 -19.28
C ALA A 47 12.18 0.28 -18.44
N ALA A 48 12.81 -0.79 -18.93
CA ALA A 48 12.97 -2.03 -18.17
C ALA A 48 13.85 -1.83 -16.92
N VAL A 49 14.99 -1.15 -17.06
CA VAL A 49 15.88 -0.80 -15.95
C VAL A 49 15.16 0.07 -14.92
N ALA A 50 14.45 1.10 -15.35
CA ALA A 50 13.68 1.98 -14.47
C ALA A 50 12.62 1.22 -13.66
N ARG A 51 11.91 0.27 -14.28
CA ARG A 51 10.93 -0.59 -13.59
C ARG A 51 11.58 -1.46 -12.52
N MET A 52 12.74 -2.05 -12.83
CA MET A 52 13.49 -2.88 -11.89
C MET A 52 13.97 -2.07 -10.68
N GLU A 53 14.51 -0.88 -10.93
CA GLU A 53 14.98 0.02 -9.87
C GLU A 53 13.83 0.52 -9.00
N LEU A 54 12.68 0.84 -9.59
CA LEU A 54 11.48 1.21 -8.84
C LEU A 54 10.96 0.06 -7.96
N LYS A 55 10.94 -1.17 -8.49
CA LYS A 55 10.59 -2.36 -7.72
C LYS A 55 11.56 -2.56 -6.54
N ARG A 56 12.86 -2.39 -6.77
CA ARG A 56 13.90 -2.52 -5.75
C ARG A 56 13.72 -1.49 -4.63
N ARG A 57 13.48 -0.22 -4.97
CA ARG A 57 13.22 0.85 -3.99
C ARG A 57 11.97 0.57 -3.16
N ASN A 58 10.87 0.19 -3.81
CA ASN A 58 9.64 -0.15 -3.09
C ASN A 58 9.83 -1.29 -2.09
N LEU A 59 10.63 -2.31 -2.44
CA LEU A 59 10.95 -3.40 -1.52
C LEU A 59 11.81 -2.92 -0.34
N GLN A 60 12.81 -2.09 -0.60
CA GLN A 60 13.66 -1.52 0.44
C GLN A 60 12.87 -0.63 1.40
N ASP A 61 11.99 0.22 0.88
CA ASP A 61 11.10 1.07 1.67
C ASP A 61 10.14 0.21 2.51
N ALA A 62 9.58 -0.85 1.93
CA ALA A 62 8.70 -1.78 2.64
C ALA A 62 9.43 -2.51 3.79
N GLU A 63 10.69 -2.88 3.62
CA GLU A 63 11.51 -3.53 4.65
C GLU A 63 11.82 -2.58 5.81
N VAL A 64 12.18 -1.33 5.50
CA VAL A 64 12.39 -0.28 6.52
C VAL A 64 11.09 0.00 7.28
N LEU A 65 9.96 0.08 6.58
CA LEU A 65 8.65 0.21 7.20
C LEU A 65 8.35 -1.00 8.09
N ALA A 66 8.57 -2.23 7.63
CA ALA A 66 8.31 -3.44 8.41
C ALA A 66 9.11 -3.51 9.72
N GLY A 67 10.37 -3.07 9.73
CA GLY A 67 11.21 -3.02 10.94
C GLY A 67 10.83 -1.90 11.92
N SER A 68 10.14 -0.85 11.45
CA SER A 68 9.72 0.31 12.26
C SER A 68 8.28 0.23 12.77
N ILE A 69 7.47 -0.71 12.25
CA ILE A 69 6.08 -0.89 12.67
C ILE A 69 6.05 -1.66 13.99
N LEU A 70 5.66 -0.96 15.05
CA LEU A 70 5.30 -1.56 16.35
C LEU A 70 4.31 -2.71 16.14
N SER A 71 4.68 -3.95 16.49
CA SER A 71 3.78 -5.09 16.41
C SER A 71 2.91 -5.18 17.66
N TRP A 72 1.65 -5.61 17.51
CA TRP A 72 0.80 -5.89 18.66
C TRP A 72 1.38 -7.00 19.57
N GLN A 73 2.25 -7.84 19.04
CA GLN A 73 2.91 -8.93 19.77
C GLN A 73 3.94 -8.41 20.79
N ASP A 74 4.47 -7.20 20.57
CA ASP A 74 5.47 -6.56 21.43
C ASP A 74 4.82 -5.93 22.68
N ILE A 75 3.48 -5.83 22.70
CA ILE A 75 2.74 -5.30 23.83
C ILE A 75 2.72 -6.33 24.97
N ALA A 76 3.49 -6.06 26.03
CA ALA A 76 3.43 -6.82 27.26
C ALA A 76 2.07 -6.60 27.98
N VAL A 77 1.23 -7.64 28.02
CA VAL A 77 -0.07 -7.60 28.70
C VAL A 77 -0.07 -8.49 29.95
N PRO A 78 -0.15 -7.91 31.16
CA PRO A 78 -0.21 -8.69 32.39
C PRO A 78 -1.45 -9.60 32.44
N ALA A 79 -1.25 -10.88 32.80
CA ALA A 79 -2.27 -11.92 32.68
C ALA A 79 -3.51 -11.63 33.55
N GLU A 80 -3.28 -11.04 34.73
CA GLU A 80 -4.28 -10.61 35.70
C GLU A 80 -5.11 -9.42 35.22
N LEU A 81 -4.64 -8.65 34.24
CA LEU A 81 -5.40 -7.53 33.67
C LEU A 81 -6.10 -7.89 32.35
N LYS A 82 -5.78 -9.07 31.76
CA LYS A 82 -6.47 -9.57 30.55
C LYS A 82 -7.96 -9.71 30.81
N ILE A 83 -8.75 -9.30 29.82
CA ILE A 83 -10.20 -9.43 29.89
C ILE A 83 -10.53 -10.91 29.73
N ALA A 84 -11.10 -11.51 30.77
CA ALA A 84 -11.53 -12.90 30.71
C ALA A 84 -12.61 -13.07 29.64
N LYS A 85 -12.43 -14.04 28.74
CA LYS A 85 -13.46 -14.43 27.77
C LYS A 85 -14.70 -14.91 28.53
N SER A 86 -15.88 -14.48 28.10
CA SER A 86 -17.13 -15.02 28.62
C SER A 86 -17.18 -16.52 28.33
N LYS A 87 -17.55 -17.32 29.32
CA LYS A 87 -17.79 -18.76 29.12
C LYS A 87 -19.30 -18.96 29.03
N MET A 88 -19.75 -19.74 28.05
CA MET A 88 -21.11 -20.26 28.10
C MET A 88 -21.17 -21.35 29.16
N ALA A 89 -22.11 -21.21 30.08
CA ALA A 89 -22.42 -22.24 31.06
C ALA A 89 -23.94 -22.42 31.08
N LYS A 90 -24.41 -23.65 30.86
CA LYS A 90 -25.84 -24.00 30.77
C LYS A 90 -26.63 -23.13 29.79
N GLY A 91 -26.15 -22.98 28.55
CA GLY A 91 -26.85 -22.22 27.50
C GLY A 91 -26.88 -20.70 27.68
N GLN A 92 -26.42 -20.17 28.81
CA GLN A 92 -26.35 -18.73 29.06
C GLN A 92 -24.90 -18.24 29.01
N ARG A 93 -24.69 -17.04 28.45
CA ARG A 93 -23.42 -16.32 28.54
C ARG A 93 -23.21 -15.88 29.98
N ARG A 94 -22.50 -16.68 30.78
CA ARG A 94 -22.03 -16.23 32.09
C ARG A 94 -20.81 -15.33 31.87
N GLY A 95 -20.91 -14.08 32.28
CA GLY A 95 -19.75 -13.22 32.42
C GLY A 95 -18.78 -13.89 33.39
N SER A 96 -17.55 -14.17 32.96
CA SER A 96 -16.50 -14.53 33.91
C SER A 96 -16.30 -13.32 34.82
N GLY A 97 -16.74 -13.41 36.07
CA GLY A 97 -16.72 -12.32 37.05
C GLY A 97 -15.32 -11.90 37.49
N ARG A 98 -14.25 -12.45 36.91
CA ARG A 98 -12.87 -12.09 37.23
C ARG A 98 -12.45 -10.82 36.47
N ASN A 99 -11.77 -9.91 37.16
CA ASN A 99 -11.02 -8.76 36.61
C ASN A 99 -11.87 -7.60 36.03
N ARG A 100 -13.02 -7.31 36.68
CA ARG A 100 -13.90 -6.17 36.36
C ARG A 100 -14.02 -5.12 37.47
N THR A 101 -13.26 -5.24 38.56
CA THR A 101 -13.28 -4.25 39.64
C THR A 101 -12.79 -2.89 39.12
N ALA A 102 -13.29 -1.80 39.71
CA ALA A 102 -12.91 -0.45 39.30
C ALA A 102 -11.39 -0.25 39.32
N ALA A 103 -10.70 -0.77 40.34
CA ALA A 103 -9.24 -0.75 40.45
C ALA A 103 -8.53 -1.47 39.28
N VAL A 104 -9.05 -2.62 38.84
CA VAL A 104 -8.47 -3.36 37.70
C VAL A 104 -8.73 -2.62 36.38
N VAL A 105 -9.90 -2.02 36.22
CA VAL A 105 -10.22 -1.20 35.04
C VAL A 105 -9.31 0.03 34.99
N ALA A 106 -9.07 0.68 36.13
CA ALA A 106 -8.15 1.81 36.23
C ALA A 106 -6.72 1.44 35.80
N LYS A 107 -6.20 0.32 36.32
CA LYS A 107 -4.88 -0.20 35.91
C LYS A 107 -4.81 -0.48 34.41
N ARG A 108 -5.87 -1.08 33.84
CA ARG A 108 -5.96 -1.37 32.40
C ARG A 108 -5.94 -0.08 31.57
N TRP A 109 -6.76 0.90 31.96
CA TRP A 109 -6.86 2.17 31.24
C TRP A 109 -5.56 2.98 31.31
N ALA A 110 -4.85 2.94 32.44
CA ALA A 110 -3.53 3.55 32.56
C ALA A 110 -2.51 2.93 31.57
N LEU A 111 -2.50 1.60 31.44
CA LEU A 111 -1.62 0.91 30.49
C LEU A 111 -2.00 1.19 29.03
N TRP A 112 -3.30 1.22 28.71
CA TRP A 112 -3.76 1.61 27.37
C TRP A 112 -3.34 3.03 27.02
N LYS A 113 -3.43 3.97 27.98
CA LYS A 113 -2.96 5.35 27.79
C LYS A 113 -1.47 5.40 27.44
N LEU A 114 -0.64 4.63 28.16
CA LEU A 114 0.80 4.55 27.89
C LEU A 114 1.08 3.96 26.51
N GLN A 115 0.38 2.87 26.14
CA GLN A 115 0.53 2.22 24.84
C GLN A 115 0.11 3.15 23.69
N ARG A 116 -0.94 3.94 23.87
CA ARG A 116 -1.32 4.97 22.89
C ARG A 116 -0.27 6.07 22.77
N ALA A 117 0.33 6.50 23.88
CA ALA A 117 1.44 7.46 23.87
C ALA A 117 2.71 6.91 23.21
N GLN A 118 2.93 5.59 23.26
CA GLN A 118 4.02 4.90 22.56
C GLN A 118 3.79 4.77 21.04
N GLY A 119 2.61 5.10 20.53
CA GLY A 119 2.29 5.06 19.10
C GLY A 119 1.52 3.82 18.64
N TYR A 120 1.17 2.89 19.54
CA TYR A 120 0.33 1.75 19.18
C TYR A 120 -1.08 2.20 18.77
N THR A 121 -1.65 1.56 17.75
CA THR A 121 -3.03 1.80 17.35
C THR A 121 -4.02 1.13 18.31
N VAL A 122 -5.27 1.61 18.31
CA VAL A 122 -6.35 1.02 19.11
C VAL A 122 -6.54 -0.46 18.77
N GLU A 123 -6.42 -0.83 17.50
CA GLU A 123 -6.57 -2.21 17.03
C GLU A 123 -5.43 -3.11 17.51
N GLN A 124 -4.19 -2.62 17.47
CA GLN A 124 -3.03 -3.35 17.98
C GLN A 124 -3.17 -3.63 19.48
N ILE A 125 -3.55 -2.61 20.25
CA ILE A 125 -3.83 -2.76 21.68
C ILE A 125 -5.00 -3.74 21.89
N ALA A 126 -6.10 -3.60 21.16
CA ALA A 126 -7.26 -4.50 21.29
C ALA A 126 -6.88 -5.98 21.06
N LYS A 127 -6.06 -6.23 20.03
CA LYS A 127 -5.58 -7.56 19.65
C LYS A 127 -4.67 -8.15 20.73
N ALA A 128 -3.70 -7.37 21.23
CA ALA A 128 -2.81 -7.80 22.31
C ALA A 128 -3.56 -8.12 23.61
N TRP A 129 -4.55 -7.29 23.95
CA TRP A 129 -5.34 -7.42 25.17
C TRP A 129 -6.50 -8.44 25.06
N GLY A 130 -6.78 -8.93 23.85
CA GLY A 130 -7.91 -9.82 23.57
C GLY A 130 -9.27 -9.19 23.87
N CYS A 131 -9.39 -7.87 23.70
CA CYS A 131 -10.60 -7.10 23.95
C CYS A 131 -11.19 -6.51 22.67
N ASN A 132 -12.40 -5.95 22.75
CA ASN A 132 -12.98 -5.20 21.64
C ASN A 132 -12.36 -3.80 21.60
N HIS A 133 -11.99 -3.32 20.39
CA HIS A 133 -11.47 -1.97 20.16
C HIS A 133 -12.37 -0.88 20.76
N SER A 134 -13.70 -1.11 20.77
CA SER A 134 -14.69 -0.21 21.37
C SER A 134 -14.47 0.04 22.87
N SER A 135 -13.87 -0.92 23.59
CA SER A 135 -13.54 -0.75 25.01
C SER A 135 -12.44 0.28 25.22
N ILE A 136 -11.49 0.33 24.29
CA ILE A 136 -10.36 1.26 24.33
C ILE A 136 -10.80 2.63 23.84
N THR A 137 -11.58 2.72 22.75
CA THR A 137 -12.12 4.01 22.30
C THR A 137 -13.04 4.63 23.35
N ASN A 138 -13.80 3.81 24.08
CA ASN A 138 -14.57 4.29 25.24
C ASN A 138 -13.65 4.84 26.34
N ALA A 139 -12.55 4.15 26.66
CA ALA A 139 -11.56 4.64 27.61
C ALA A 139 -10.95 5.99 27.16
N GLU A 140 -10.62 6.13 25.88
CA GLU A 140 -10.11 7.39 25.29
C GLU A 140 -11.12 8.53 25.41
N LYS A 141 -12.39 8.28 25.08
CA LYS A 141 -13.47 9.28 25.23
C LYS A 141 -13.57 9.79 26.67
N HIS A 142 -13.29 8.92 27.64
CA HIS A 142 -13.25 9.25 29.07
C HIS A 142 -11.85 9.59 29.59
N LYS A 143 -10.91 9.97 28.71
CA LYS A 143 -9.53 10.40 29.06
C LYS A 143 -8.77 9.40 29.94
N PHE A 144 -9.10 8.11 29.82
CA PHE A 144 -8.57 7.01 30.63
C PHE A 144 -8.79 7.17 32.14
N GLN A 145 -9.84 7.89 32.56
CA GLN A 145 -10.23 8.01 33.96
C GLN A 145 -11.28 6.94 34.32
N ALA A 146 -10.81 5.83 34.89
CA ALA A 146 -11.70 4.75 35.32
C ALA A 146 -12.42 5.15 36.61
N GLY A 147 -13.63 5.66 36.47
CA GLY A 147 -14.38 6.19 37.59
C GLY A 147 -15.62 6.95 37.13
N TYR A 148 -16.31 6.47 36.09
CA TYR A 148 -17.70 6.89 35.89
C TYR A 148 -18.47 6.37 37.09
N SER A 149 -18.54 7.18 38.15
CA SER A 149 -19.52 7.04 39.21
C SER A 149 -20.85 6.90 38.48
N GLY A 150 -21.38 5.68 38.45
CA GLY A 150 -22.77 5.48 38.10
C GLY A 150 -23.57 6.50 38.89
N ARG A 151 -24.56 7.12 38.25
CA ARG A 151 -25.56 7.97 38.93
C ARG A 151 -25.80 7.40 40.32
N PRO A 152 -25.75 8.21 41.40
CA PRO A 152 -26.11 7.73 42.72
C PRO A 152 -27.48 7.07 42.58
N ARG A 153 -27.57 5.78 42.95
CA ARG A 153 -28.88 5.15 43.09
C ARG A 153 -29.54 5.87 44.25
N SER A 154 -30.46 6.78 43.93
CA SER A 154 -31.38 7.35 44.89
C SER A 154 -32.08 6.18 45.59
N SER A 155 -31.82 6.05 46.89
CA SER A 155 -32.55 5.17 47.80
C SER A 155 -33.84 5.86 48.20
#